data_AF-A0A672K8P4-F1
#
_entry.id   AF-A0A672K8P4-F1
#
_cell.length_a   1.000
_cell.length_b   1.000
_cell.length_c   1.000
_cell.angle_alpha   90.00
_cell.angle_beta   90.00
_cell.angle_gamma   90.00
#
_symmetry.space_group_name_H-M   'P 1'
#
loop_
_entity.id
_entity.type
_entity.pdbx_description
1 polymer ?
#
loop_
_entity_poly.entity_id
_entity_poly.type
_entity_poly.pdbx_seq_one_letter_code
_entity_poly.pdbx_strand_id
1 'polypeptide(L)'
;MISEGSCDTEDWNVLYQEYRDTSKQQEIEQRRQRDGLPTAGSGVTAAPALQLQLRNSMHSLSLWQNLEAVKDSGLLKTLEPKETILQEAMFELVTSEASYYKSLELLETHFLKNPVLVNTLSQSDMHFLFSNIEDIMKASERFLMDLEHRIEESILISDVCDIVHFHAVNHFQVFISYVINQAYQEKNYRRILQENAIFRENISILENQPKVKGLSFTSFLILPFQRITRLKLLVQNILKKVEENSESEKTAILAHQELERIVKECNEGVRKMSRTEELISIEKTLEFKSKSVPVISHSRWLLKKGEVQQMSGPKSTRTMRSRKLYHPIYLFLFNNLLLITKRSSSGEKYQVLDSCSRSMLRTEDLEDQGQMLACVFVLKLLENQEDREVSYMLKTESISDKLRWIYTLTPNRRTRFLSTSTHQPDSAQVQCIQSYSSQEPDELSVEMADVLHILECTDDGWMLGERLHDGERGWFPIRVVERIKSAEVRAQNLKECQRIQQAQEGAQGSRAASRGRRPAKSPQYTPTWTDL
;
A
#
# COMPACT_ATOMS: atom_id res chain seq x y z
N MET A 1 -11.49 0.75 24.48
CA MET A 1 -12.62 1.03 23.58
C MET A 1 -12.32 2.33 22.85
N ILE A 2 -11.51 2.24 21.81
CA ILE A 2 -11.22 3.31 20.85
C ILE A 2 -11.24 2.60 19.50
N SER A 3 -12.13 3.07 18.62
CA SER A 3 -12.33 2.61 17.25
C SER A 3 -11.06 2.85 16.44
N GLU A 4 -10.38 1.78 16.04
CA GLU A 4 -9.30 1.85 15.06
C GLU A 4 -9.95 2.08 13.69
N GLY A 5 -9.87 3.32 13.21
CA GLY A 5 -10.27 3.68 11.85
C GLY A 5 -9.38 2.99 10.85
N SER A 6 -10.01 2.25 9.95
CA SER A 6 -9.42 1.65 8.77
C SER A 6 -8.78 2.76 7.92
N CYS A 7 -7.53 2.52 7.48
CA CYS A 7 -6.96 3.24 6.36
C CYS A 7 -7.00 2.24 5.20
N ASP A 8 -8.20 2.09 4.63
CA ASP A 8 -8.47 1.18 3.53
C ASP A 8 -7.83 1.76 2.25
N THR A 9 -7.14 0.90 1.48
CA THR A 9 -6.73 1.23 0.10
C THR A 9 -7.94 1.45 -0.83
N GLU A 10 -9.12 0.96 -0.45
CA GLU A 10 -10.41 1.30 -1.07
C GLU A 10 -10.88 2.72 -0.71
N ASP A 11 -10.68 3.19 0.53
CA ASP A 11 -11.04 4.55 0.94
C ASP A 11 -10.30 5.61 0.14
N TRP A 12 -9.04 5.34 -0.25
CA TRP A 12 -8.27 6.23 -1.13
C TRP A 12 -8.85 6.34 -2.53
N ASN A 13 -9.51 5.29 -3.06
CA ASN A 13 -10.17 5.31 -4.37
C ASN A 13 -11.58 5.93 -4.29
N VAL A 14 -12.29 5.74 -3.17
CA VAL A 14 -13.61 6.33 -2.88
C VAL A 14 -13.51 7.84 -2.61
N LEU A 15 -12.54 8.29 -1.79
CA LEU A 15 -12.20 9.72 -1.63
C LEU A 15 -11.82 10.39 -2.95
N TYR A 16 -11.19 9.64 -3.86
CA TYR A 16 -10.80 10.12 -5.19
C TYR A 16 -11.99 10.29 -6.14
N GLN A 17 -13.03 9.44 -6.04
CA GLN A 17 -14.28 9.58 -6.79
C GLN A 17 -15.16 10.70 -6.22
N GLU A 18 -15.35 10.78 -4.90
CA GLU A 18 -16.13 11.86 -4.27
C GLU A 18 -15.53 13.25 -4.54
N TYR A 19 -14.19 13.39 -4.51
CA TYR A 19 -13.52 14.65 -4.82
C TYR A 19 -13.69 15.09 -6.29
N ARG A 20 -13.69 14.12 -7.23
CA ARG A 20 -13.89 14.36 -8.66
C ARG A 20 -15.32 14.82 -8.96
N ASP A 21 -16.31 14.30 -8.23
CA ASP A 21 -17.72 14.61 -8.47
C ASP A 21 -18.18 15.89 -7.77
N THR A 22 -17.64 16.19 -6.58
CA THR A 22 -17.96 17.42 -5.84
C THR A 22 -17.38 18.67 -6.52
N SER A 23 -16.14 18.60 -7.04
CA SER A 23 -15.55 19.70 -7.84
C SER A 23 -16.30 19.94 -9.15
N LYS A 24 -16.75 18.87 -9.82
CA LYS A 24 -17.51 18.99 -11.08
C LYS A 24 -18.92 19.54 -10.86
N GLN A 25 -19.60 19.14 -9.79
CA GLN A 25 -20.96 19.63 -9.48
C GLN A 25 -20.96 21.11 -9.04
N GLN A 26 -19.99 21.54 -8.24
CA GLN A 26 -19.84 22.96 -7.86
C GLN A 26 -19.48 23.84 -9.07
N GLU A 27 -18.74 23.31 -10.04
CA GLU A 27 -18.38 24.02 -11.27
C GLU A 27 -19.56 24.16 -12.25
N ILE A 28 -20.47 23.18 -12.31
CA ILE A 28 -21.70 23.25 -13.11
C ILE A 28 -22.69 24.29 -12.53
N GLU A 29 -22.80 24.38 -11.21
CA GLU A 29 -23.67 25.36 -10.54
C GLU A 29 -23.16 26.80 -10.72
N GLN A 30 -21.83 27.01 -10.74
CA GLN A 30 -21.22 28.31 -11.02
C GLN A 30 -21.36 28.76 -12.48
N ARG A 31 -21.49 27.83 -13.44
CA ARG A 31 -21.72 28.14 -14.86
C ARG A 31 -23.13 28.67 -15.12
N ARG A 32 -24.14 28.17 -14.41
CA ARG A 32 -25.54 28.66 -14.52
C ARG A 32 -25.72 30.12 -14.11
N GLN A 33 -24.80 30.67 -13.30
CA GLN A 33 -24.87 32.05 -12.82
C GLN A 33 -24.06 33.06 -13.65
N ARG A 34 -23.23 32.61 -14.61
CA ARG A 34 -22.23 33.47 -15.26
C ARG A 34 -22.44 33.74 -16.76
N ASP A 35 -23.48 33.19 -17.38
CA ASP A 35 -23.82 33.45 -18.80
C ASP A 35 -24.58 34.78 -19.00
N GLY A 36 -23.95 35.88 -18.62
CA GLY A 36 -24.43 37.25 -18.81
C GLY A 36 -23.35 38.22 -19.26
N LEU A 37 -23.22 38.38 -20.59
CA LEU A 37 -22.52 39.39 -21.40
C LEU A 37 -21.01 39.24 -21.74
N PRO A 38 -20.60 39.61 -22.98
CA PRO A 38 -19.22 39.52 -23.49
C PRO A 38 -18.54 40.89 -23.70
N THR A 39 -17.20 40.90 -23.84
CA THR A 39 -16.45 41.93 -24.60
C THR A 39 -15.09 41.42 -25.11
N ALA A 40 -14.71 41.92 -26.29
CA ALA A 40 -13.57 41.54 -27.14
C ALA A 40 -12.33 42.43 -26.96
N GLY A 41 -11.16 41.98 -27.45
CA GLY A 41 -10.00 42.86 -27.69
C GLY A 41 -8.65 42.18 -28.00
N SER A 42 -8.38 41.99 -29.30
CA SER A 42 -7.12 42.10 -30.09
C SER A 42 -5.71 41.89 -29.48
N GLY A 43 -4.94 40.96 -30.07
CA GLY A 43 -3.74 41.31 -30.88
C GLY A 43 -2.31 41.04 -30.35
N VAL A 44 -1.67 40.02 -30.96
CA VAL A 44 -0.23 39.82 -31.30
C VAL A 44 0.70 39.06 -30.32
N THR A 45 1.12 37.88 -30.81
CA THR A 45 2.15 36.87 -30.48
C THR A 45 3.28 37.17 -29.49
N ALA A 46 3.55 36.23 -28.56
CA ALA A 46 4.87 35.61 -28.32
C ALA A 46 4.81 34.48 -27.25
N ALA A 47 5.76 33.55 -27.32
CA ALA A 47 6.03 32.41 -26.43
C ALA A 47 5.87 32.61 -24.89
N PRO A 48 6.04 33.81 -24.28
CA PRO A 48 5.77 34.02 -22.85
C PRO A 48 4.30 33.84 -22.44
N ALA A 49 3.36 33.86 -23.40
CA ALA A 49 1.94 33.75 -23.13
C ALA A 49 1.51 32.35 -22.63
N LEU A 50 2.17 31.28 -23.10
CA LEU A 50 1.82 29.90 -22.74
C LEU A 50 2.21 29.58 -21.27
N GLN A 51 3.38 30.01 -20.81
CA GLN A 51 3.80 29.88 -19.40
C GLN A 51 2.86 30.63 -18.45
N LEU A 52 2.52 31.88 -18.80
CA LEU A 52 1.60 32.70 -18.00
C LEU A 52 0.18 32.11 -17.98
N GLN A 53 -0.29 31.50 -19.07
CA GLN A 53 -1.58 30.81 -19.10
C GLN A 53 -1.58 29.52 -18.27
N LEU A 54 -0.52 28.71 -18.35
CA LEU A 54 -0.40 27.47 -17.55
C LEU A 54 -0.36 27.75 -16.04
N ARG A 55 0.35 28.81 -15.62
CA ARG A 55 0.46 29.18 -14.19
C ARG A 55 -0.73 29.97 -13.65
N ASN A 56 -1.38 30.81 -14.48
CA ASN A 56 -2.53 31.61 -14.08
C ASN A 56 -3.90 30.95 -14.30
N SER A 57 -3.99 29.85 -15.03
CA SER A 57 -5.27 29.16 -15.26
C SER A 57 -5.83 28.57 -13.97
N MET A 58 -6.65 29.38 -13.30
CA MET A 58 -7.60 28.95 -12.26
C MET A 58 -8.95 28.51 -12.88
N HIS A 59 -9.02 28.43 -14.21
CA HIS A 59 -10.22 28.11 -14.98
C HIS A 59 -10.02 26.75 -15.66
N SER A 60 -11.07 25.92 -15.63
CA SER A 60 -11.11 24.53 -16.11
C SER A 60 -10.09 24.19 -17.19
N LEU A 61 -9.31 23.12 -16.97
CA LEU A 61 -8.51 22.36 -17.95
C LEU A 61 -8.97 22.64 -19.39
N SER A 62 -8.36 23.65 -20.02
CA SER A 62 -8.61 23.90 -21.43
C SER A 62 -8.08 22.70 -22.19
N LEU A 63 -8.94 22.05 -22.97
CA LEU A 63 -8.47 21.03 -23.92
C LEU A 63 -7.33 21.61 -24.76
N TRP A 64 -6.34 20.80 -25.12
CA TRP A 64 -5.21 21.22 -25.97
C TRP A 64 -5.72 21.89 -27.25
N GLN A 65 -6.75 21.32 -27.88
CA GLN A 65 -7.39 21.89 -29.07
C GLN A 65 -8.06 23.27 -28.83
N ASN A 66 -8.33 23.62 -27.58
CA ASN A 66 -8.96 24.89 -27.23
C ASN A 66 -7.97 26.04 -27.06
N LEU A 67 -6.68 25.77 -27.03
CA LEU A 67 -5.63 26.78 -26.97
C LEU A 67 -5.68 27.69 -28.20
N GLU A 68 -5.58 29.01 -27.99
CA GLU A 68 -5.60 30.00 -29.07
C GLU A 68 -4.48 29.72 -30.09
N ALA A 69 -3.28 29.43 -29.62
CA ALA A 69 -2.15 29.05 -30.48
C ALA A 69 -2.45 27.82 -31.36
N VAL A 70 -3.17 26.82 -30.84
CA VAL A 70 -3.54 25.61 -31.60
C VAL A 70 -4.63 25.94 -32.62
N LYS A 71 -5.64 26.74 -32.25
CA LYS A 71 -6.69 27.18 -33.18
C LYS A 71 -6.12 28.01 -34.33
N ASP A 72 -5.22 28.94 -34.02
CA ASP A 72 -4.61 29.85 -34.98
C ASP A 72 -3.62 29.15 -35.91
N SER A 73 -3.01 28.05 -35.45
CA SER A 73 -2.08 27.24 -36.26
C SER A 73 -2.76 26.50 -37.43
N GLY A 74 -4.07 26.30 -37.38
CA GLY A 74 -4.82 25.51 -38.36
C GLY A 74 -4.58 23.98 -38.30
N LEU A 75 -3.76 23.49 -37.37
CA LEU A 75 -3.36 22.08 -37.24
C LEU A 75 -4.56 21.12 -37.05
N LEU A 76 -5.62 21.58 -36.39
CA LEU A 76 -6.82 20.77 -36.14
C LEU A 76 -7.53 20.31 -37.42
N LYS A 77 -7.28 20.96 -38.57
CA LYS A 77 -7.85 20.57 -39.87
C LYS A 77 -7.04 19.48 -40.57
N THR A 78 -5.78 19.29 -40.18
CA THR A 78 -4.82 18.38 -40.84
C THR A 78 -4.50 17.15 -40.01
N LEU A 79 -4.63 17.23 -38.68
CA LEU A 79 -4.33 16.13 -37.77
C LEU A 79 -5.39 15.03 -37.81
N GLU A 80 -4.94 13.78 -37.72
CA GLU A 80 -5.86 12.66 -37.54
C GLU A 80 -6.55 12.74 -36.17
N PRO A 81 -7.80 12.25 -36.04
CA PRO A 81 -8.50 12.25 -34.76
C PRO A 81 -7.73 11.53 -33.65
N LYS A 82 -6.99 10.46 -33.97
CA LYS A 82 -6.17 9.73 -33.00
C LYS A 82 -5.06 10.60 -32.41
N GLU A 83 -4.39 11.38 -33.26
CA GLU A 83 -3.31 12.27 -32.84
C GLU A 83 -3.83 13.38 -31.93
N THR A 84 -5.00 13.96 -32.23
CA THR A 84 -5.64 14.94 -31.34
C THR A 84 -5.90 14.35 -29.95
N ILE A 85 -6.40 13.11 -29.86
CA ILE A 85 -6.66 12.46 -28.57
C ILE A 85 -5.35 12.18 -27.81
N LEU A 86 -4.25 11.86 -28.52
CA LEU A 86 -2.93 11.68 -27.92
C LEU A 86 -2.37 13.01 -27.39
N GLN A 87 -2.47 14.10 -28.15
CA GLN A 87 -2.09 15.45 -27.73
C GLN A 87 -2.87 15.90 -26.48
N GLU A 88 -4.18 15.65 -26.43
CA GLU A 88 -4.99 15.91 -25.24
C GLU A 88 -4.49 15.14 -24.01
N ALA A 89 -4.09 13.87 -24.18
CA ALA A 89 -3.58 13.06 -23.08
C ALA A 89 -2.21 13.54 -22.56
N MET A 90 -1.31 13.96 -23.45
CA MET A 90 -0.02 14.54 -23.08
C MET A 90 -0.21 15.91 -22.41
N PHE A 91 -1.08 16.75 -22.95
CA PHE A 91 -1.40 18.05 -22.37
C PHE A 91 -2.11 17.94 -21.00
N GLU A 92 -2.97 16.93 -20.80
CA GLU A 92 -3.54 16.61 -19.49
C GLU A 92 -2.43 16.32 -18.46
N LEU A 93 -1.39 15.59 -18.84
CA LEU A 93 -0.27 15.30 -17.94
C LEU A 93 0.43 16.59 -17.50
N VAL A 94 0.76 17.47 -18.45
CA VAL A 94 1.48 18.72 -18.15
C VAL A 94 0.62 19.69 -17.32
N THR A 95 -0.62 19.93 -17.73
CA THR A 95 -1.53 20.82 -16.98
C THR A 95 -1.85 20.30 -15.58
N SER A 96 -1.89 18.97 -15.42
CA SER A 96 -2.06 18.36 -14.09
C SER A 96 -0.82 18.52 -13.20
N GLU A 97 0.39 18.59 -13.77
CA GLU A 97 1.62 18.88 -13.01
C GLU A 97 1.62 20.34 -12.56
N ALA A 98 1.29 21.28 -13.44
CA ALA A 98 1.19 22.70 -13.09
C ALA A 98 0.18 22.93 -11.95
N SER A 99 -0.98 22.26 -12.03
CA SER A 99 -2.02 22.30 -10.99
C SER A 99 -1.53 21.70 -9.66
N TYR A 100 -0.83 20.56 -9.72
CA TYR A 100 -0.25 19.92 -8.55
C TYR A 100 0.81 20.80 -7.88
N TYR A 101 1.74 21.35 -8.65
CA TYR A 101 2.78 22.23 -8.14
C TYR A 101 2.19 23.47 -7.47
N LYS A 102 1.14 24.06 -8.06
CA LYS A 102 0.41 25.18 -7.44
C LYS A 102 -0.24 24.82 -6.10
N SER A 103 -0.75 23.59 -5.96
CA SER A 103 -1.25 23.09 -4.68
C SER A 103 -0.13 22.90 -3.65
N LEU A 104 1.07 22.47 -4.08
CA LEU A 104 2.24 22.41 -3.20
C LEU A 104 2.74 23.80 -2.79
N GLU A 105 2.77 24.76 -3.72
CA GLU A 105 3.12 26.16 -3.43
C GLU A 105 2.14 26.75 -2.42
N LEU A 106 0.85 26.43 -2.52
CA LEU A 106 -0.13 26.81 -1.52
C LEU A 106 0.16 26.15 -0.17
N LEU A 107 0.49 24.85 -0.14
CA LEU A 107 0.90 24.17 1.10
C LEU A 107 2.11 24.87 1.75
N GLU A 108 3.07 25.27 0.94
CA GLU A 108 4.29 25.93 1.41
C GLU A 108 4.02 27.34 1.95
N THR A 109 3.38 28.17 1.14
CA THR A 109 3.19 29.59 1.45
C THR A 109 2.13 29.83 2.52
N HIS A 110 1.06 29.03 2.53
CA HIS A 110 -0.09 29.21 3.42
C HIS A 110 0.04 28.48 4.75
N PHE A 111 0.75 27.34 4.78
CA PHE A 111 0.94 26.55 5.99
C PHE A 111 2.40 26.50 6.45
N LEU A 112 3.32 25.95 5.64
CA LEU A 112 4.71 25.71 6.08
C LEU A 112 5.44 26.99 6.50
N LYS A 113 5.36 28.04 5.69
CA LYS A 113 6.01 29.34 5.92
C LYS A 113 5.12 30.33 6.68
N ASN A 114 3.95 29.89 7.16
CA ASN A 114 3.03 30.76 7.85
C ASN A 114 3.62 31.19 9.21
N PRO A 115 3.82 32.50 9.45
CA PRO A 115 4.44 32.98 10.69
C PRO A 115 3.70 32.51 11.96
N VAL A 116 2.38 32.37 11.87
CA VAL A 116 1.55 31.93 13.00
C VAL A 116 1.89 30.48 13.35
N LEU A 117 1.96 29.58 12.36
CA LEU A 117 2.30 28.17 12.61
C LEU A 117 3.76 28.01 13.04
N VAL A 118 4.69 28.70 12.37
CA VAL A 118 6.12 28.67 12.68
C VAL A 118 6.41 29.11 14.12
N ASN A 119 5.69 30.13 14.61
CA ASN A 119 5.85 30.62 15.99
C ASN A 119 5.10 29.77 17.03
N THR A 120 4.10 28.99 16.61
CA THR A 120 3.28 28.16 17.50
C THR A 120 3.90 26.77 17.73
N LEU A 121 4.67 26.26 16.77
CA LEU A 121 5.19 24.90 16.76
C LEU A 121 6.70 24.84 17.02
N SER A 122 7.14 23.74 17.62
CA SER A 122 8.57 23.47 17.73
C SER A 122 9.18 23.10 16.37
N GLN A 123 10.49 23.28 16.20
CA GLN A 123 11.19 22.87 14.98
C GLN A 123 11.05 21.36 14.71
N SER A 124 11.04 20.53 15.76
CA SER A 124 10.76 19.10 15.63
C SER A 124 9.34 18.82 15.15
N ASP A 125 8.33 19.54 15.66
CA ASP A 125 6.94 19.36 15.23
C ASP A 125 6.77 19.76 13.76
N MET A 126 7.38 20.87 13.35
CA MET A 126 7.41 21.31 11.96
C MET A 126 8.05 20.24 11.07
N HIS A 127 9.21 19.72 11.46
CA HIS A 127 9.89 18.66 10.72
C HIS A 127 9.04 17.38 10.62
N PHE A 128 8.39 16.96 11.72
CA PHE A 128 7.53 15.76 11.70
C PHE A 128 6.22 15.96 10.93
N LEU A 129 5.65 17.17 10.87
CA LEU A 129 4.43 17.45 10.10
C LEU A 129 4.68 17.50 8.60
N PHE A 130 5.74 18.20 8.20
CA PHE A 130 6.02 18.49 6.80
C PHE A 130 7.03 17.54 6.17
N SER A 131 7.73 16.71 6.96
CA SER A 131 8.70 15.72 6.47
C SER A 131 9.68 16.39 5.48
N ASN A 132 9.97 15.75 4.36
CA ASN A 132 10.80 16.28 3.28
C ASN A 132 9.98 16.97 2.16
N ILE A 133 8.88 17.67 2.48
CA ILE A 133 8.02 18.32 1.46
C ILE A 133 8.78 19.29 0.56
N GLU A 134 9.75 20.03 1.10
CA GLU A 134 10.53 20.99 0.31
C GLU A 134 11.34 20.29 -0.80
N ASP A 135 11.78 19.06 -0.56
CA ASP A 135 12.49 18.28 -1.59
C ASP A 135 11.53 17.73 -2.64
N ILE A 136 10.29 17.39 -2.26
CA ILE A 136 9.19 17.08 -3.20
C ILE A 136 8.93 18.28 -4.10
N MET A 137 8.84 19.48 -3.53
CA MET A 137 8.61 20.71 -4.27
C MET A 137 9.73 20.96 -5.29
N LYS A 138 11.00 20.86 -4.89
CA LYS A 138 12.13 21.02 -5.81
C LYS A 138 12.12 19.99 -6.94
N ALA A 139 11.77 18.74 -6.64
CA ALA A 139 11.67 17.70 -7.67
C ALA A 139 10.52 17.99 -8.65
N SER A 140 9.36 18.42 -8.14
CA SER A 140 8.17 18.73 -8.92
C SER A 140 8.36 20.00 -9.76
N GLU A 141 9.04 21.01 -9.23
CA GLU A 141 9.39 22.24 -9.96
C GLU A 141 10.26 21.93 -11.16
N ARG A 142 11.34 21.16 -10.98
CA ARG A 142 12.23 20.76 -12.09
C ARG A 142 11.49 19.96 -13.14
N PHE A 143 10.65 19.02 -12.71
CA PHE A 143 9.83 18.22 -13.61
C PHE A 143 8.87 19.11 -14.42
N LEU A 144 8.19 20.05 -13.76
CA LEU A 144 7.31 20.99 -14.43
C LEU A 144 8.06 21.88 -15.43
N MET A 145 9.25 22.39 -15.07
CA MET A 145 10.07 23.22 -15.95
C MET A 145 10.43 22.48 -17.25
N ASP A 146 10.83 21.22 -17.17
CA ASP A 146 11.17 20.43 -18.37
C ASP A 146 9.93 20.13 -19.23
N LEU A 147 8.76 19.93 -18.61
CA LEU A 147 7.49 19.78 -19.33
C LEU A 147 7.03 21.08 -20.00
N GLU A 148 7.15 22.22 -19.30
CA GLU A 148 6.86 23.55 -19.85
C GLU A 148 7.76 23.83 -21.06
N HIS A 149 9.06 23.52 -20.95
CA HIS A 149 10.01 23.66 -22.04
C HIS A 149 9.60 22.86 -23.29
N ARG A 150 9.14 21.61 -23.12
CA ARG A 150 8.68 20.76 -24.23
C ARG A 150 7.47 21.34 -24.97
N ILE A 151 6.55 22.01 -24.26
CA ILE A 151 5.40 22.69 -24.87
C ILE A 151 5.84 23.97 -25.61
N GLU A 152 6.89 24.64 -25.13
CA GLU A 152 7.42 25.84 -25.77
C GLU A 152 8.18 25.55 -27.08
N GLU A 153 8.82 24.40 -27.18
CA GLU A 153 9.55 23.98 -28.38
C GLU A 153 8.62 23.82 -29.59
N SER A 154 7.39 23.32 -29.38
CA SER A 154 6.44 23.04 -30.46
C SER A 154 5.01 22.99 -29.95
N ILE A 155 4.07 23.55 -30.74
CA ILE A 155 2.62 23.45 -30.50
C ILE A 155 2.16 21.98 -30.50
N LEU A 156 2.77 21.15 -31.36
CA LEU A 156 2.58 19.71 -31.38
C LEU A 156 3.59 19.07 -30.42
N ILE A 157 3.10 18.48 -29.34
CA ILE A 157 3.93 17.87 -28.30
C ILE A 157 4.48 16.57 -28.87
N SER A 158 5.82 16.40 -28.85
CA SER A 158 6.49 15.23 -29.43
C SER A 158 6.38 13.98 -28.56
N ASP A 159 6.72 14.12 -27.28
CA ASP A 159 6.58 13.12 -26.23
C ASP A 159 6.59 13.86 -24.87
N VAL A 160 6.14 13.20 -23.82
CA VAL A 160 6.34 13.63 -22.43
C VAL A 160 6.82 12.48 -21.54
N CYS A 161 6.74 11.24 -22.04
CA CYS A 161 7.09 10.05 -21.28
C CYS A 161 8.60 9.90 -21.10
N ASP A 162 9.41 10.39 -22.04
CA ASP A 162 10.86 10.52 -21.90
C ASP A 162 11.26 11.37 -20.68
N ILE A 163 10.60 12.52 -20.50
CA ILE A 163 10.79 13.42 -19.36
C ILE A 163 10.32 12.73 -18.08
N VAL A 164 9.11 12.13 -18.09
CA VAL A 164 8.58 11.41 -16.93
C VAL A 164 9.54 10.30 -16.48
N HIS A 165 10.04 9.49 -17.41
CA HIS A 165 10.99 8.43 -17.11
C HIS A 165 12.29 8.99 -16.51
N PHE A 166 12.85 10.04 -17.11
CA PHE A 166 14.06 10.69 -16.59
C PHE A 166 13.87 11.18 -15.14
N HIS A 167 12.77 11.88 -14.85
CA HIS A 167 12.50 12.38 -13.50
C HIS A 167 12.14 11.28 -12.51
N ALA A 168 11.42 10.25 -12.94
CA ALA A 168 11.09 9.10 -12.11
C ALA A 168 12.35 8.37 -11.62
N VAL A 169 13.33 8.15 -12.50
CA VAL A 169 14.59 7.49 -12.15
C VAL A 169 15.48 8.36 -11.25
N ASN A 170 15.61 9.65 -11.57
CA ASN A 170 16.65 10.49 -10.98
C ASN A 170 16.19 11.35 -9.79
N HIS A 171 14.89 11.65 -9.72
CA HIS A 171 14.38 12.69 -8.83
C HIS A 171 13.21 12.24 -7.96
N PHE A 172 12.40 11.26 -8.38
CA PHE A 172 11.20 10.88 -7.62
C PHE A 172 11.45 9.98 -6.40
N GLN A 173 12.69 9.62 -6.09
CA GLN A 173 13.03 8.88 -4.86
C GLN A 173 12.57 9.62 -3.59
N VAL A 174 12.52 10.96 -3.62
CA VAL A 174 12.07 11.77 -2.48
C VAL A 174 10.61 11.52 -2.11
N PHE A 175 9.76 11.10 -3.06
CA PHE A 175 8.36 10.75 -2.82
C PHE A 175 8.25 9.52 -1.93
N ILE A 176 9.14 8.54 -2.08
CA ILE A 176 9.14 7.34 -1.24
C ILE A 176 9.40 7.72 0.21
N SER A 177 10.44 8.52 0.46
CA SER A 177 10.76 9.00 1.81
C SER A 177 9.60 9.78 2.45
N TYR A 178 8.92 10.61 1.67
CA TYR A 178 7.77 11.38 2.15
C TYR A 178 6.61 10.46 2.53
N VAL A 179 6.20 9.57 1.62
CA VAL A 179 5.04 8.70 1.78
C VAL A 179 5.23 7.71 2.92
N ILE A 180 6.44 7.18 3.12
CA ILE A 180 6.76 6.31 4.27
C ILE A 180 6.47 7.00 5.61
N ASN A 181 6.65 8.32 5.67
CA ASN A 181 6.46 9.11 6.89
C ASN A 181 5.02 9.60 7.10
N GLN A 182 4.10 9.37 6.15
CA GLN A 182 2.74 9.92 6.17
C GLN A 182 1.98 9.60 7.46
N ALA A 183 2.07 8.35 7.93
CA ALA A 183 1.40 7.94 9.17
C ALA A 183 1.93 8.69 10.40
N TYR A 184 3.24 9.02 10.43
CA TYR A 184 3.82 9.83 11.49
C TYR A 184 3.40 11.29 11.40
N GLN A 185 3.31 11.85 10.20
CA GLN A 185 2.81 13.21 9.97
C GLN A 185 1.39 13.34 10.52
N GLU A 186 0.51 12.37 10.21
CA GLU A 186 -0.86 12.35 10.71
C GLU A 186 -0.95 12.15 12.23
N LYS A 187 -0.19 11.19 12.78
CA LYS A 187 -0.14 10.97 14.23
C LYS A 187 0.37 12.20 14.98
N ASN A 188 1.38 12.86 14.43
CA ASN A 188 1.94 14.09 14.99
C ASN A 188 0.92 15.23 14.91
N TYR A 189 0.23 15.39 13.78
CA TYR A 189 -0.86 16.36 13.62
C TYR A 189 -1.96 16.15 14.65
N ARG A 190 -2.46 14.91 14.81
CA ARG A 190 -3.47 14.57 15.81
C ARG A 190 -3.01 14.86 17.24
N ARG A 191 -1.75 14.54 17.58
CA ARG A 191 -1.16 14.85 18.89
C ARG A 191 -1.13 16.35 19.14
N ILE A 192 -0.58 17.14 18.21
CA ILE A 192 -0.50 18.60 18.35
C ILE A 192 -1.90 19.21 18.43
N LEU A 193 -2.84 18.72 17.62
CA LEU A 193 -4.24 19.13 17.68
C LEU A 193 -4.88 18.84 19.03
N GLN A 194 -4.44 17.86 19.81
CA GLN A 194 -4.96 17.59 21.15
C GLN A 194 -4.28 18.47 22.20
N GLU A 195 -2.95 18.53 22.15
CA GLU A 195 -2.10 19.15 23.17
C GLU A 195 -2.01 20.68 23.05
N ASN A 196 -2.13 21.25 21.85
CA ASN A 196 -1.90 22.67 21.58
C ASN A 196 -3.19 23.37 21.11
N ALA A 197 -3.85 24.07 22.04
CA ALA A 197 -5.07 24.81 21.75
C ALA A 197 -4.89 25.96 20.75
N ILE A 198 -3.73 26.65 20.83
CA ILE A 198 -3.40 27.77 19.95
C ILE A 198 -3.24 27.26 18.51
N PHE A 199 -2.54 26.15 18.32
CA PHE A 199 -2.41 25.52 17.01
C PHE A 199 -3.77 25.12 16.43
N ARG A 200 -4.63 24.49 17.25
CA ARG A 200 -5.97 24.05 16.84
C ARG A 200 -6.86 25.21 16.37
N GLU A 201 -6.81 26.36 17.04
CA GLU A 201 -7.53 27.55 16.60
C GLU A 201 -6.93 28.12 15.30
N ASN A 202 -5.60 28.25 15.25
CA ASN A 202 -4.90 28.79 14.09
C ASN A 202 -5.11 27.94 12.83
N ILE A 203 -5.02 26.62 12.93
CA ILE A 203 -5.23 25.74 11.77
C ILE A 203 -6.67 25.81 11.27
N SER A 204 -7.66 25.89 12.18
CA SER A 204 -9.07 26.09 11.82
C SER A 204 -9.28 27.41 11.08
N ILE A 205 -8.61 28.50 11.49
CA ILE A 205 -8.68 29.78 10.77
C ILE A 205 -8.07 29.67 9.38
N LEU A 206 -6.92 28.97 9.26
CA LEU A 206 -6.23 28.80 7.99
C LEU A 206 -7.02 27.92 7.00
N GLU A 207 -7.69 26.88 7.48
CA GLU A 207 -8.54 25.98 6.67
C GLU A 207 -9.81 26.66 6.16
N ASN A 208 -10.31 27.70 6.86
CA ASN A 208 -11.48 28.46 6.44
C ASN A 208 -11.18 29.58 5.42
N GLN A 209 -9.91 29.78 5.05
CA GLN A 209 -9.58 30.83 4.09
C GLN A 209 -10.01 30.44 2.66
N PRO A 210 -10.50 31.40 1.84
CA PRO A 210 -10.95 31.10 0.48
C PRO A 210 -9.90 30.45 -0.42
N LYS A 211 -8.61 30.72 -0.16
CA LYS A 211 -7.47 30.20 -0.94
C LYS A 211 -7.36 28.67 -0.90
N VAL A 212 -7.73 28.04 0.21
CA VAL A 212 -7.68 26.57 0.36
C VAL A 212 -8.93 25.88 -0.16
N LYS A 213 -9.93 26.63 -0.65
CA LYS A 213 -11.14 26.11 -1.30
C LYS A 213 -11.90 25.04 -0.48
N GLY A 214 -11.90 25.21 0.85
CA GLY A 214 -12.56 24.28 1.77
C GLY A 214 -11.81 22.96 2.01
N LEU A 215 -10.56 22.84 1.56
CA LEU A 215 -9.72 21.68 1.83
C LEU A 215 -9.07 21.78 3.21
N SER A 216 -9.05 20.64 3.91
CA SER A 216 -8.32 20.51 5.17
C SER A 216 -6.80 20.54 4.94
N PHE A 217 -6.05 20.88 5.99
CA PHE A 217 -4.59 20.79 6.00
C PHE A 217 -4.11 19.38 5.66
N THR A 218 -4.75 18.34 6.20
CA THR A 218 -4.43 16.94 5.91
C THR A 218 -4.62 16.57 4.43
N SER A 219 -5.56 17.22 3.74
CA SER A 219 -5.77 17.02 2.30
C SER A 219 -4.59 17.52 1.46
N PHE A 220 -3.81 18.48 1.95
CA PHE A 220 -2.59 18.92 1.28
C PHE A 220 -1.41 17.98 1.57
N LEU A 221 -1.31 17.43 2.79
CA LEU A 221 -0.22 16.51 3.15
C LEU A 221 -0.26 15.21 2.35
N ILE A 222 -1.41 14.77 1.85
CA ILE A 222 -1.50 13.52 1.07
C ILE A 222 -1.15 13.70 -0.43
N LEU A 223 -1.03 14.95 -0.91
CA LEU A 223 -0.85 15.25 -2.33
C LEU A 223 0.34 14.51 -2.97
N PRO A 224 1.52 14.33 -2.34
CA PRO A 224 2.64 13.61 -2.96
C PRO A 224 2.33 12.14 -3.28
N PHE A 225 1.61 11.43 -2.40
CA PHE A 225 1.18 10.06 -2.68
C PHE A 225 0.16 9.99 -3.82
N GLN A 226 -0.81 10.92 -3.81
CA GLN A 226 -1.81 11.02 -4.88
C GLN A 226 -1.16 11.37 -6.22
N ARG A 227 -0.09 12.18 -6.22
CA ARG A 227 0.58 12.56 -7.46
C ARG A 227 1.27 11.40 -8.13
N ILE A 228 2.07 10.63 -7.39
CA ILE A 228 2.85 9.54 -8.00
C ILE A 228 1.95 8.44 -8.54
N THR A 229 0.82 8.18 -7.88
CA THR A 229 -0.21 7.24 -8.37
C THR A 229 -0.94 7.80 -9.59
N ARG A 230 -1.29 9.09 -9.60
CA ARG A 230 -1.93 9.74 -10.75
C ARG A 230 -1.03 9.82 -11.98
N LEU A 231 0.27 10.11 -11.81
CA LEU A 231 1.24 10.11 -12.92
C LEU A 231 1.29 8.74 -13.62
N LYS A 232 1.26 7.65 -12.85
CA LYS A 232 1.20 6.29 -13.43
C LYS A 232 -0.03 6.11 -14.31
N LEU A 233 -1.21 6.55 -13.85
CA LEU A 233 -2.45 6.46 -14.60
C LEU A 233 -2.45 7.34 -15.86
N LEU A 234 -1.86 8.54 -15.78
CA LEU A 234 -1.72 9.45 -16.92
C LEU A 234 -0.80 8.86 -17.99
N VAL A 235 0.36 8.31 -17.59
CA VAL A 235 1.25 7.61 -18.53
C VAL A 235 0.56 6.37 -19.12
N GLN A 236 -0.18 5.61 -18.32
CA GLN A 236 -0.97 4.48 -18.83
C GLN A 236 -2.03 4.93 -19.84
N ASN A 237 -2.63 6.10 -19.63
CA ASN A 237 -3.60 6.71 -20.54
C ASN A 237 -2.95 7.14 -21.87
N ILE A 238 -1.70 7.62 -21.83
CA ILE A 238 -0.89 7.95 -23.02
C ILE A 238 -0.50 6.66 -23.76
N LEU A 239 0.04 5.67 -23.05
CA LEU A 239 0.48 4.38 -23.62
C LEU A 239 -0.64 3.68 -24.42
N LYS A 240 -1.89 3.75 -23.97
CA LYS A 240 -3.06 3.18 -24.68
C LYS A 240 -3.38 3.87 -26.02
N LYS A 241 -2.83 5.05 -26.28
CA LYS A 241 -3.14 5.89 -27.45
C LYS A 241 -1.96 6.06 -28.41
N VAL A 242 -0.75 5.79 -27.94
CA VAL A 242 0.46 5.84 -28.76
C VAL A 242 0.42 4.71 -29.80
N GLU A 243 1.04 4.96 -30.95
CA GLU A 243 1.17 3.97 -32.03
C GLU A 243 2.06 2.79 -31.62
N GLU A 244 1.63 1.57 -31.94
CA GLU A 244 2.36 0.34 -31.66
C GLU A 244 3.71 0.31 -32.40
N ASN A 245 4.76 -0.14 -31.71
CA ASN A 245 6.15 -0.20 -32.16
C ASN A 245 6.83 1.17 -32.40
N SER A 246 6.23 2.27 -31.94
CA SER A 246 6.84 3.60 -32.00
C SER A 246 7.90 3.80 -30.90
N GLU A 247 8.78 4.80 -31.07
CA GLU A 247 9.71 5.19 -30.00
C GLU A 247 8.96 5.73 -28.77
N SER A 248 7.86 6.46 -28.97
CA SER A 248 6.99 6.96 -27.89
C SER A 248 6.36 5.82 -27.08
N GLU A 249 6.11 4.65 -27.68
CA GLU A 249 5.62 3.49 -26.94
C GLU A 249 6.70 2.99 -25.97
N LYS A 250 7.96 2.92 -26.44
CA LYS A 250 9.09 2.47 -25.62
C LYS A 250 9.30 3.40 -24.41
N THR A 251 9.29 4.72 -24.63
CA THR A 251 9.45 5.71 -23.54
C THR A 251 8.28 5.64 -22.57
N ALA A 252 7.03 5.50 -23.05
CA ALA A 252 5.85 5.33 -22.22
C ALA A 252 5.89 4.05 -21.37
N ILE A 253 6.36 2.92 -21.93
CA ILE A 253 6.55 1.67 -21.18
C ILE A 253 7.58 1.86 -20.07
N LEU A 254 8.73 2.47 -20.37
CA LEU A 254 9.79 2.72 -19.38
C LEU A 254 9.31 3.63 -18.25
N ALA A 255 8.66 4.74 -18.59
CA ALA A 255 8.06 5.67 -17.63
C ALA A 255 7.04 4.96 -16.72
N HIS A 256 6.14 4.15 -17.31
CA HIS A 256 5.13 3.43 -16.54
C HIS A 256 5.76 2.39 -15.59
N GLN A 257 6.74 1.62 -16.06
CA GLN A 257 7.44 0.63 -15.23
C GLN A 257 8.13 1.29 -14.03
N GLU A 258 8.76 2.45 -14.25
CA GLU A 258 9.47 3.15 -13.19
C GLU A 258 8.51 3.77 -12.17
N LEU A 259 7.42 4.41 -12.62
CA LEU A 259 6.37 4.89 -11.72
C LEU A 259 5.73 3.74 -10.93
N GLU A 260 5.52 2.58 -11.56
CA GLU A 260 5.02 1.39 -10.87
C GLU A 260 5.99 0.89 -9.80
N ARG A 261 7.31 0.90 -10.08
CA ARG A 261 8.35 0.57 -9.09
C ARG A 261 8.26 1.50 -7.88
N ILE A 262 8.19 2.81 -8.11
CA ILE A 262 8.11 3.82 -7.04
C ILE A 262 6.85 3.60 -6.18
N VAL A 263 5.68 3.41 -6.79
CA VAL A 263 4.42 3.14 -6.06
C VAL A 263 4.54 1.87 -5.21
N LYS A 264 5.14 0.81 -5.75
CA LYS A 264 5.39 -0.43 -4.99
C LYS A 264 6.33 -0.19 -3.80
N GLU A 265 7.39 0.59 -3.98
CA GLU A 265 8.32 0.94 -2.91
C GLU A 265 7.70 1.80 -1.82
N CYS A 266 6.84 2.76 -2.18
CA CYS A 266 6.02 3.51 -1.22
C CYS A 266 5.19 2.57 -0.35
N ASN A 267 4.42 1.67 -0.98
CA ASN A 267 3.54 0.74 -0.28
C ASN A 267 4.33 -0.23 0.62
N GLU A 268 5.42 -0.81 0.12
CA GLU A 268 6.30 -1.66 0.92
C GLU A 268 6.97 -0.92 2.08
N GLY A 269 7.39 0.32 1.84
CA GLY A 269 7.99 1.18 2.85
C GLY A 269 7.01 1.47 3.99
N VAL A 270 5.78 1.87 3.68
CA VAL A 270 4.71 2.07 4.66
C VAL A 270 4.41 0.78 5.42
N ARG A 271 4.27 -0.35 4.73
CA ARG A 271 4.08 -1.68 5.36
C ARG A 271 5.23 -2.05 6.30
N LYS A 272 6.48 -1.83 5.88
CA LYS A 272 7.67 -2.15 6.69
C LYS A 272 7.75 -1.26 7.92
N MET A 273 7.41 0.01 7.77
CA MET A 273 7.42 0.98 8.86
C MET A 273 6.35 0.64 9.91
N SER A 274 5.12 0.37 9.49
CA SER A 274 4.03 -0.10 10.37
C SER A 274 4.40 -1.36 11.14
N ARG A 275 4.97 -2.37 10.45
CA ARG A 275 5.49 -3.59 11.10
C ARG A 275 6.57 -3.27 12.14
N THR A 276 7.48 -2.35 11.84
CA THR A 276 8.55 -1.96 12.75
C THR A 276 7.99 -1.24 14.00
N GLU A 277 6.99 -0.37 13.83
CA GLU A 277 6.30 0.27 14.96
C GLU A 277 5.58 -0.75 15.84
N GLU A 278 4.92 -1.76 15.24
CA GLU A 278 4.30 -2.83 16.01
C GLU A 278 5.34 -3.60 16.83
N LEU A 279 6.49 -3.95 16.24
CA LEU A 279 7.58 -4.62 16.97
C LEU A 279 8.10 -3.77 18.14
N ILE A 280 8.29 -2.46 17.95
CA ILE A 280 8.71 -1.54 19.01
C ILE A 280 7.65 -1.48 20.12
N SER A 281 6.37 -1.42 19.76
CA SER A 281 5.28 -1.40 20.73
C SER A 281 5.26 -2.67 21.58
N ILE A 282 5.45 -3.83 20.96
CA ILE A 282 5.50 -5.12 21.64
C ILE A 282 6.74 -5.19 22.54
N GLU A 283 7.93 -4.84 22.04
CA GLU A 283 9.17 -4.89 22.81
C GLU A 283 9.09 -4.05 24.10
N LYS A 284 8.48 -2.86 24.02
CA LYS A 284 8.23 -2.01 25.20
C LYS A 284 7.36 -2.69 26.27
N THR A 285 6.55 -3.67 25.90
CA THR A 285 5.71 -4.43 26.84
C THR A 285 6.39 -5.69 27.37
N LEU A 286 7.49 -6.15 26.78
CA LEU A 286 8.14 -7.41 27.14
C LEU A 286 9.16 -7.22 28.28
N GLU A 287 9.23 -8.21 29.17
CA GLU A 287 10.22 -8.30 30.25
C GLU A 287 10.95 -9.64 30.20
N PHE A 288 12.27 -9.60 30.13
CA PHE A 288 13.13 -10.79 30.08
C PHE A 288 13.78 -11.03 31.45
N LYS A 289 13.65 -12.23 32.02
CA LYS A 289 14.27 -12.57 33.32
C LYS A 289 15.77 -12.82 33.24
N SER A 290 16.26 -13.31 32.10
CA SER A 290 17.64 -13.81 31.97
C SER A 290 18.20 -13.48 30.59
N LYS A 291 17.88 -14.28 29.57
CA LYS A 291 18.34 -14.05 28.19
C LYS A 291 17.33 -13.18 27.45
N SER A 292 17.78 -12.02 26.97
CA SER A 292 17.00 -11.20 26.06
C SER A 292 17.07 -11.78 24.65
N VAL A 293 15.90 -11.86 23.99
CA VAL A 293 15.81 -12.19 22.57
C VAL A 293 15.52 -10.89 21.83
N PRO A 294 16.37 -10.48 20.87
CA PRO A 294 16.13 -9.24 20.14
C PRO A 294 14.82 -9.38 19.36
N VAL A 295 13.82 -8.55 19.67
CA VAL A 295 12.49 -8.60 19.03
C VAL A 295 12.47 -7.74 17.77
N ILE A 296 13.10 -6.57 17.80
CA ILE A 296 13.21 -5.70 16.63
C ILE A 296 14.20 -6.31 15.62
N SER A 297 13.74 -6.54 14.39
CA SER A 297 14.57 -7.03 13.28
C SER A 297 13.98 -6.62 11.95
N HIS A 298 14.84 -6.31 10.98
CA HIS A 298 14.46 -5.84 9.64
C HIS A 298 13.58 -6.83 8.85
N SER A 299 13.65 -8.12 9.18
CA SER A 299 12.92 -9.20 8.50
C SER A 299 11.89 -9.88 9.41
N ARG A 300 11.54 -9.28 10.54
CA ARG A 300 10.54 -9.82 11.47
C ARG A 300 9.22 -9.08 11.37
N TRP A 301 8.12 -9.80 11.50
CA TRP A 301 6.78 -9.22 11.64
C TRP A 301 5.89 -10.16 12.42
N LEU A 302 4.87 -9.60 13.09
CA LEU A 302 3.91 -10.38 13.85
C LEU A 302 2.96 -11.10 12.89
N LEU A 303 2.70 -12.37 13.17
CA LEU A 303 1.73 -13.21 12.45
C LEU A 303 0.46 -13.47 13.27
N LYS A 304 0.57 -13.58 14.60
CA LYS A 304 -0.58 -13.68 15.50
C LYS A 304 -0.15 -13.35 16.92
N LYS A 305 -1.05 -12.77 17.71
CA LYS A 305 -0.90 -12.62 19.17
C LYS A 305 -2.22 -12.92 19.86
N GLY A 306 -2.18 -13.44 21.08
CA GLY A 306 -3.41 -13.71 21.84
C GLY A 306 -3.19 -14.53 23.10
N GLU A 307 -4.22 -14.55 23.95
CA GLU A 307 -4.23 -15.34 25.19
C GLU A 307 -4.71 -16.76 24.91
N VAL A 308 -4.03 -17.74 25.51
CA VAL A 308 -4.47 -19.15 25.53
C VAL A 308 -4.27 -19.72 26.94
N GLN A 309 -4.95 -20.80 27.26
CA GLN A 309 -4.85 -21.45 28.57
C GLN A 309 -3.89 -22.64 28.49
N GLN A 310 -2.74 -22.55 29.16
CA GLN A 310 -1.84 -23.69 29.34
C GLN A 310 -2.41 -24.67 30.36
N MET A 311 -2.56 -25.93 29.95
CA MET A 311 -2.94 -27.04 30.81
C MET A 311 -1.69 -27.68 31.42
N SER A 312 -1.57 -27.61 32.74
CA SER A 312 -0.61 -28.45 33.47
C SER A 312 -1.12 -29.90 33.40
N GLY A 313 -0.35 -30.80 32.77
CA GLY A 313 -0.76 -32.19 32.57
C GLY A 313 -1.26 -32.88 33.85
N PRO A 314 -2.24 -33.79 33.77
CA PRO A 314 -2.79 -34.41 34.96
C PRO A 314 -1.74 -35.30 35.65
N LYS A 315 -1.45 -35.01 36.92
CA LYS A 315 -0.68 -35.93 37.78
C LYS A 315 -1.56 -37.09 38.30
N SER A 316 -2.89 -36.99 38.18
CA SER A 316 -3.91 -37.98 38.56
C SER A 316 -5.30 -37.64 37.97
N THR A 317 -6.21 -38.62 37.89
CA THR A 317 -7.63 -38.44 37.49
C THR A 317 -8.41 -37.46 38.39
N ARG A 318 -8.02 -37.31 39.67
CA ARG A 318 -8.65 -36.36 40.62
C ARG A 318 -8.26 -34.90 40.40
N THR A 319 -7.11 -34.63 39.77
CA THR A 319 -6.65 -33.27 39.47
C THR A 319 -7.34 -32.66 38.25
N MET A 320 -7.97 -33.48 37.39
CA MET A 320 -8.58 -33.14 36.08
C MET A 320 -9.71 -32.09 36.09
N ARG A 321 -10.28 -31.73 37.25
CA ARG A 321 -11.42 -30.79 37.36
C ARG A 321 -11.10 -29.49 38.12
N SER A 322 -9.83 -29.25 38.49
CA SER A 322 -9.45 -28.07 39.27
C SER A 322 -9.17 -26.86 38.38
N ARG A 323 -9.70 -25.68 38.75
CA ARG A 323 -9.28 -24.38 38.18
C ARG A 323 -7.77 -24.11 38.29
N LYS A 324 -7.05 -24.82 39.18
CA LYS A 324 -5.58 -24.74 39.30
C LYS A 324 -4.80 -25.47 38.20
N LEU A 325 -5.48 -26.14 37.25
CA LEU A 325 -4.84 -26.79 36.10
C LEU A 325 -4.48 -25.83 34.98
N TYR A 326 -5.27 -24.79 34.79
CA TYR A 326 -5.19 -23.88 33.65
C TYR A 326 -4.46 -22.61 34.06
N HIS A 327 -3.48 -22.22 33.26
CA HIS A 327 -2.67 -21.04 33.47
C HIS A 327 -2.75 -20.17 32.23
N PRO A 328 -3.24 -18.92 32.32
CA PRO A 328 -3.27 -18.03 31.18
C PRO A 328 -1.83 -17.72 30.76
N ILE A 329 -1.56 -17.93 29.48
CA ILE A 329 -0.33 -17.50 28.81
C ILE A 329 -0.71 -16.66 27.60
N TYR A 330 0.19 -15.79 27.18
CA TYR A 330 -0.01 -14.94 26.02
C TYR A 330 1.10 -15.22 25.01
N LEU A 331 0.69 -15.51 23.78
CA LEU A 331 1.60 -15.87 22.70
C LEU A 331 1.84 -14.67 21.79
N PHE A 332 3.09 -14.43 21.44
CA PHE A 332 3.47 -13.56 20.33
C PHE A 332 4.17 -14.40 19.27
N LEU A 333 3.49 -14.65 18.17
CA LEU A 333 4.02 -15.42 17.06
C LEU A 333 4.44 -14.49 15.93
N PHE A 334 5.73 -14.46 15.67
CA PHE A 334 6.34 -13.79 14.53
C PHE A 334 6.59 -14.78 13.38
N ASN A 335 6.92 -14.22 12.21
CA ASN A 335 7.28 -14.98 11.02
C ASN A 335 8.50 -15.91 11.18
N ASN A 336 9.35 -15.71 12.18
CA ASN A 336 10.52 -16.54 12.45
C ASN A 336 10.72 -16.92 13.93
N LEU A 337 9.88 -16.43 14.84
CA LEU A 337 10.07 -16.55 16.28
C LEU A 337 8.72 -16.68 16.98
N LEU A 338 8.61 -17.54 17.98
CA LEU A 338 7.52 -17.55 18.94
C LEU A 338 8.04 -17.08 20.29
N LEU A 339 7.29 -16.21 20.96
CA LEU A 339 7.45 -15.89 22.38
C LEU A 339 6.24 -16.39 23.16
N ILE A 340 6.50 -17.17 24.20
CA ILE A 340 5.53 -17.62 25.18
C ILE A 340 5.69 -16.74 26.40
N THR A 341 4.64 -16.03 26.79
CA THR A 341 4.70 -15.02 27.86
C THR A 341 3.62 -15.22 28.91
N LYS A 342 3.84 -14.65 30.09
CA LYS A 342 2.84 -14.52 31.14
C LYS A 342 2.56 -13.05 31.38
N ARG A 343 1.29 -12.67 31.37
CA ARG A 343 0.88 -11.30 31.67
C ARG A 343 1.16 -10.98 33.15
N SER A 344 1.78 -9.83 33.42
CA SER A 344 2.04 -9.34 34.77
C SER A 344 0.72 -9.00 35.48
N SER A 345 0.75 -8.98 36.82
CA SER A 345 -0.43 -8.64 37.64
C SER A 345 -0.96 -7.22 37.41
N SER A 346 -0.11 -6.29 36.94
CA SER A 346 -0.54 -4.95 36.52
C SER A 346 -1.25 -4.93 35.16
N GLY A 347 -1.15 -5.99 34.37
CA GLY A 347 -1.77 -6.10 33.04
C GLY A 347 -1.02 -5.38 31.91
N GLU A 348 -0.01 -4.57 32.21
CA GLU A 348 0.71 -3.72 31.23
C GLU A 348 1.95 -4.37 30.62
N LYS A 349 2.49 -5.40 31.26
CA LYS A 349 3.76 -6.05 30.90
C LYS A 349 3.59 -7.54 30.70
N TYR A 350 4.41 -8.11 29.81
CA TYR A 350 4.45 -9.53 29.48
C TYR A 350 5.83 -10.09 29.82
N GLN A 351 5.86 -10.97 30.81
CA GLN A 351 7.07 -11.66 31.20
C GLN A 351 7.33 -12.83 30.25
N VAL A 352 8.47 -12.81 29.56
CA VAL A 352 8.85 -13.89 28.64
C VAL A 352 9.24 -15.13 29.43
N LEU A 353 8.54 -16.23 29.16
CA LEU A 353 8.77 -17.54 29.77
C LEU A 353 9.64 -18.41 28.89
N ASP A 354 9.30 -18.50 27.60
CA ASP A 354 10.01 -19.31 26.63
C ASP A 354 10.00 -18.67 25.25
N SER A 355 10.93 -19.08 24.40
CA SER A 355 11.04 -18.64 23.02
C SER A 355 11.62 -19.73 22.15
N CYS A 356 11.19 -19.75 20.89
CA CYS A 356 11.56 -20.82 19.96
C CYS A 356 11.53 -20.30 18.53
N SER A 357 12.52 -20.69 17.73
CA SER A 357 12.50 -20.42 16.30
C SER A 357 11.28 -21.07 15.66
N ARG A 358 10.65 -20.36 14.73
CA ARG A 358 9.44 -20.86 14.05
C ARG A 358 9.70 -22.23 13.41
N SER A 359 10.85 -22.47 12.78
CA SER A 359 11.15 -23.77 12.15
C SER A 359 11.13 -24.98 13.11
N MET A 360 11.29 -24.73 14.40
CA MET A 360 11.36 -25.73 15.47
C MET A 360 10.01 -25.97 16.17
N LEU A 361 8.91 -25.39 15.67
CA LEU A 361 7.57 -25.62 16.21
C LEU A 361 6.90 -26.83 15.56
N ARG A 362 6.18 -27.63 16.34
CA ARG A 362 5.24 -28.65 15.85
C ARG A 362 3.92 -28.54 16.59
N THR A 363 2.83 -28.79 15.88
CA THR A 363 1.48 -28.82 16.44
C THR A 363 0.86 -30.19 16.22
N GLU A 364 0.19 -30.68 17.24
CA GLU A 364 -0.62 -31.90 17.19
C GLU A 364 -2.03 -31.53 17.64
N ASP A 365 -3.00 -31.78 16.76
CA ASP A 365 -4.40 -31.65 17.12
C ASP A 365 -4.81 -32.87 17.96
N LEU A 366 -5.53 -32.64 19.05
CA LEU A 366 -6.07 -33.71 19.88
C LEU A 366 -7.53 -33.92 19.52
N GLU A 367 -7.86 -35.12 19.06
CA GLU A 367 -9.23 -35.51 18.77
C GLU A 367 -10.10 -35.40 20.03
N ASP A 368 -11.34 -34.95 19.84
CA ASP A 368 -12.30 -34.72 20.92
C ASP A 368 -12.70 -36.04 21.60
N GLN A 369 -12.01 -36.39 22.69
CA GLN A 369 -12.46 -37.43 23.62
C GLN A 369 -13.56 -36.90 24.57
N GLY A 370 -14.59 -36.24 24.00
CA GLY A 370 -15.68 -35.56 24.71
C GLY A 370 -15.40 -34.09 25.06
N GLN A 371 -16.31 -33.44 25.80
CA GLN A 371 -16.24 -32.01 26.18
C GLN A 371 -14.94 -31.57 26.89
N MET A 372 -14.10 -32.49 27.35
CA MET A 372 -12.92 -32.19 28.15
C MET A 372 -11.68 -31.80 27.34
N LEU A 373 -11.56 -32.24 26.09
CA LEU A 373 -10.45 -31.89 25.17
C LEU A 373 -10.88 -30.97 24.02
N ALA A 374 -12.12 -30.47 24.07
CA ALA A 374 -12.61 -29.46 23.14
C ALA A 374 -11.72 -28.22 23.15
N CYS A 375 -11.35 -27.78 21.96
CA CYS A 375 -10.48 -26.62 21.73
C CYS A 375 -9.06 -26.77 22.31
N VAL A 376 -8.57 -28.01 22.50
CA VAL A 376 -7.20 -28.28 22.98
C VAL A 376 -6.30 -28.77 21.85
N PHE A 377 -5.05 -28.30 21.84
CA PHE A 377 -3.98 -28.79 20.96
C PHE A 377 -2.65 -28.84 21.71
N VAL A 378 -1.68 -29.60 21.18
CA VAL A 378 -0.31 -29.65 21.71
C VAL A 378 0.62 -28.84 20.82
N LEU A 379 1.37 -27.94 21.43
CA LEU A 379 2.47 -27.20 20.83
C LEU A 379 3.79 -27.76 21.35
N LYS A 380 4.60 -28.36 20.46
CA LYS A 380 5.95 -28.85 20.77
C LYS A 380 6.99 -27.89 20.23
N LEU A 381 7.92 -27.49 21.10
CA LEU A 381 9.13 -26.76 20.78
C LEU A 381 10.23 -27.81 20.72
N LEU A 382 10.74 -28.12 19.53
CA LEU A 382 11.80 -29.13 19.36
C LEU A 382 13.11 -28.66 20.00
N GLU A 383 13.36 -27.35 19.92
CA GLU A 383 14.51 -26.69 20.52
C GLU A 383 14.08 -25.29 20.96
N ASN A 384 14.00 -25.08 22.26
CA ASN A 384 13.70 -23.78 22.84
C ASN A 384 14.99 -22.96 23.11
N GLN A 385 14.87 -21.79 23.73
CA GLN A 385 16.00 -20.91 24.07
C GLN A 385 17.08 -21.49 25.01
N GLU A 386 16.80 -22.63 25.64
CA GLU A 386 17.72 -23.41 26.48
C GLU A 386 18.17 -24.72 25.80
N ASP A 387 17.92 -24.85 24.50
CA ASP A 387 18.22 -26.02 23.67
C ASP A 387 17.52 -27.29 24.18
N ARG A 388 16.30 -27.15 24.72
CA ARG A 388 15.48 -28.24 25.25
C ARG A 388 14.21 -28.45 24.45
N GLU A 389 13.77 -29.70 24.40
CA GLU A 389 12.44 -30.06 23.91
C GLU A 389 11.39 -29.79 25.00
N VAL A 390 10.35 -29.02 24.65
CA VAL A 390 9.26 -28.65 25.58
C VAL A 390 7.91 -28.81 24.87
N SER A 391 6.93 -29.38 25.58
CA SER A 391 5.55 -29.54 25.08
C SER A 391 4.57 -28.75 25.94
N TYR A 392 3.74 -27.94 25.28
CA TYR A 392 2.65 -27.17 25.87
C TYR A 392 1.32 -27.74 25.42
N MET A 393 0.45 -28.09 26.37
CA MET A 393 -0.95 -28.41 26.08
C MET A 393 -1.76 -27.11 26.22
N LEU A 394 -2.33 -26.64 25.12
CA LEU A 394 -2.95 -25.32 25.01
C LEU A 394 -4.43 -25.46 24.71
N LYS A 395 -5.26 -24.72 25.46
CA LYS A 395 -6.70 -24.62 25.25
C LYS A 395 -7.06 -23.22 24.78
N THR A 396 -7.85 -23.14 23.71
CA THR A 396 -8.40 -21.90 23.14
C THR A 396 -9.86 -21.68 23.54
N GLU A 397 -10.39 -20.50 23.25
CA GLU A 397 -11.78 -20.15 23.57
C GLU A 397 -12.79 -20.85 22.65
N SER A 398 -12.43 -21.02 21.39
CA SER A 398 -13.27 -21.63 20.35
C SER A 398 -12.49 -22.63 19.49
N ILE A 399 -13.24 -23.41 18.71
CA ILE A 399 -12.68 -24.33 17.73
C ILE A 399 -11.99 -23.57 16.59
N SER A 400 -12.53 -22.43 16.15
CA SER A 400 -11.82 -21.59 15.17
C SER A 400 -10.52 -21.06 15.70
N ASP A 401 -10.47 -20.60 16.95
CA ASP A 401 -9.24 -20.09 17.54
C ASP A 401 -8.19 -21.20 17.66
N LYS A 402 -8.61 -22.44 18.00
CA LYS A 402 -7.73 -23.63 17.96
C LYS A 402 -7.14 -23.80 16.56
N LEU A 403 -7.99 -23.84 15.54
CA LEU A 403 -7.58 -24.09 14.16
C LEU A 403 -6.71 -22.96 13.61
N ARG A 404 -7.02 -21.70 13.94
CA ARG A 404 -6.19 -20.52 13.64
C ARG A 404 -4.81 -20.62 14.27
N TRP A 405 -4.71 -20.96 15.55
CA TRP A 405 -3.42 -21.13 16.22
C TRP A 405 -2.62 -22.30 15.63
N ILE A 406 -3.22 -23.47 15.45
CA ILE A 406 -2.57 -24.61 14.78
C ILE A 406 -2.11 -24.19 13.39
N TYR A 407 -2.95 -23.46 12.67
CA TYR A 407 -2.65 -22.99 11.34
C TYR A 407 -1.41 -22.09 11.35
N THR A 408 -1.38 -21.07 12.19
CA THR A 408 -0.31 -20.09 12.19
C THR A 408 0.97 -20.63 12.83
N LEU A 409 0.91 -21.55 13.80
CA LEU A 409 2.09 -22.12 14.49
C LEU A 409 2.82 -23.21 13.68
N THR A 410 2.17 -23.87 12.73
CA THR A 410 2.79 -24.98 11.96
C THR A 410 3.76 -24.44 10.90
N PRO A 411 5.07 -24.75 10.97
CA PRO A 411 6.06 -24.30 9.98
C PRO A 411 5.99 -25.19 8.74
N ASN A 412 6.16 -24.61 7.54
CA ASN A 412 6.16 -25.31 6.25
C ASN A 412 4.86 -26.05 5.88
N ARG A 413 3.89 -25.29 5.37
CA ARG A 413 2.67 -25.81 4.71
C ARG A 413 2.89 -26.51 3.37
N ARG A 414 4.12 -26.58 2.87
CA ARG A 414 4.41 -27.28 1.62
C ARG A 414 4.12 -28.80 1.69
N THR A 415 3.60 -29.35 2.77
CA THR A 415 3.25 -30.78 2.81
C THR A 415 1.90 -31.11 3.44
N ARG A 416 1.23 -30.18 4.14
CA ARG A 416 -0.07 -30.46 4.76
C ARG A 416 -1.28 -29.92 3.98
N PHE A 417 -1.07 -28.89 3.17
CA PHE A 417 -2.10 -28.26 2.31
C PHE A 417 -1.60 -28.02 0.88
N LEU A 418 -0.60 -28.78 0.43
CA LEU A 418 -0.35 -28.88 -1.01
C LEU A 418 -1.47 -29.69 -1.65
N SER A 419 -2.25 -28.98 -2.45
CA SER A 419 -2.38 -29.34 -3.86
C SER A 419 -3.04 -30.69 -4.15
N THR A 420 -4.20 -30.94 -3.55
CA THR A 420 -5.19 -31.81 -4.22
C THR A 420 -6.47 -31.08 -4.58
N SER A 421 -6.82 -29.96 -3.93
CA SER A 421 -8.02 -29.17 -4.27
C SER A 421 -7.76 -27.98 -5.20
N THR A 422 -6.60 -27.32 -5.12
CA THR A 422 -6.32 -26.06 -5.85
C THR A 422 -6.24 -26.24 -7.38
N HIS A 423 -6.08 -27.48 -7.85
CA HIS A 423 -6.10 -27.84 -9.27
C HIS A 423 -7.35 -28.63 -9.67
N GLN A 424 -8.32 -28.80 -8.78
CA GLN A 424 -9.62 -29.36 -9.16
C GLN A 424 -10.50 -28.23 -9.74
N PRO A 425 -11.08 -28.44 -10.94
CA PRO A 425 -11.97 -27.45 -11.54
C PRO A 425 -13.24 -27.20 -10.70
N ASP A 426 -13.56 -28.09 -9.75
CA ASP A 426 -14.75 -28.01 -8.90
C ASP A 426 -14.48 -27.62 -7.44
N SER A 427 -13.31 -27.02 -7.19
CA SER A 427 -12.88 -26.65 -5.85
C SER A 427 -13.79 -25.55 -5.27
N ALA A 428 -14.20 -25.65 -4.01
CA ALA A 428 -15.21 -24.75 -3.42
C ALA A 428 -14.75 -23.28 -3.48
N GLN A 429 -15.64 -22.39 -3.94
CA GLN A 429 -15.37 -20.95 -4.05
C GLN A 429 -16.49 -20.13 -3.43
N VAL A 430 -16.11 -18.95 -2.94
CA VAL A 430 -17.04 -17.93 -2.46
C VAL A 430 -16.75 -16.60 -3.15
N GLN A 431 -17.76 -15.77 -3.28
CA GLN A 431 -17.64 -14.38 -3.71
C GLN A 431 -17.91 -13.48 -2.51
N CYS A 432 -17.04 -12.49 -2.31
CA CYS A 432 -17.21 -11.45 -1.32
C CYS A 432 -18.40 -10.55 -1.70
N ILE A 433 -19.37 -10.43 -0.80
CA ILE A 433 -20.57 -9.61 -0.98
C ILE A 433 -20.51 -8.31 -0.15
N GLN A 434 -19.53 -8.20 0.75
CA GLN A 434 -19.31 -7.04 1.60
C GLN A 434 -17.82 -6.93 1.93
N SER A 435 -17.20 -5.76 1.73
CA SER A 435 -15.80 -5.57 2.10
C SER A 435 -15.56 -5.82 3.59
N TYR A 436 -14.45 -6.46 3.93
CA TYR A 436 -14.00 -6.75 5.30
C TYR A 436 -12.53 -6.44 5.43
N SER A 437 -12.18 -5.59 6.40
CA SER A 437 -10.80 -5.28 6.73
C SER A 437 -10.33 -6.19 7.88
N SER A 438 -9.20 -6.88 7.70
CA SER A 438 -8.59 -7.77 8.69
C SER A 438 -8.40 -7.06 10.03
N GLN A 439 -8.84 -7.68 11.13
CA GLN A 439 -8.68 -7.15 12.49
C GLN A 439 -7.49 -7.80 13.21
N GLU A 440 -7.17 -9.04 12.83
CA GLU A 440 -6.00 -9.75 13.33
C GLU A 440 -5.01 -10.05 12.18
N PRO A 441 -3.70 -10.20 12.46
CA PRO A 441 -2.70 -10.41 11.39
C PRO A 441 -2.85 -11.74 10.62
N ASP A 442 -3.63 -12.70 11.14
CA ASP A 442 -3.98 -13.96 10.46
C ASP A 442 -5.27 -13.88 9.62
N GLU A 443 -5.97 -12.75 9.66
CA GLU A 443 -7.18 -12.50 8.88
C GLU A 443 -6.86 -11.94 7.49
N LEU A 444 -7.72 -12.22 6.53
CA LEU A 444 -7.62 -11.75 5.16
C LEU A 444 -8.60 -10.61 4.92
N SER A 445 -8.09 -9.45 4.53
CA SER A 445 -8.93 -8.37 4.02
C SER A 445 -9.49 -8.78 2.66
N VAL A 446 -10.81 -8.63 2.49
CA VAL A 446 -11.51 -8.97 1.24
C VAL A 446 -12.32 -7.77 0.77
N GLU A 447 -12.26 -7.48 -0.52
CA GLU A 447 -12.98 -6.39 -1.17
C GLU A 447 -14.28 -6.91 -1.80
N MET A 448 -15.28 -6.06 -1.98
CA MET A 448 -16.52 -6.47 -2.63
C MET A 448 -16.24 -7.05 -4.02
N ALA A 449 -16.87 -8.18 -4.34
CA ALA A 449 -16.65 -8.99 -5.55
C ALA A 449 -15.34 -9.78 -5.63
N ASP A 450 -14.47 -9.75 -4.61
CA ASP A 450 -13.34 -10.68 -4.52
C ASP A 450 -13.82 -12.13 -4.58
N VAL A 451 -13.11 -12.97 -5.34
CA VAL A 451 -13.38 -14.40 -5.39
C VAL A 451 -12.30 -15.14 -4.61
N LEU A 452 -12.72 -16.06 -3.73
CA LEU A 452 -11.83 -16.81 -2.87
C LEU A 452 -12.04 -18.31 -3.01
N HIS A 453 -10.95 -19.05 -3.03
CA HIS A 453 -10.93 -20.49 -2.88
C HIS A 453 -11.03 -20.87 -1.40
N ILE A 454 -11.92 -21.78 -1.03
CA ILE A 454 -12.11 -22.22 0.35
C ILE A 454 -11.16 -23.37 0.68
N LEU A 455 -10.35 -23.17 1.72
CA LEU A 455 -9.41 -24.15 2.25
C LEU A 455 -9.97 -24.85 3.49
N GLU A 456 -10.67 -24.12 4.36
CA GLU A 456 -11.24 -24.64 5.60
C GLU A 456 -12.48 -23.84 6.02
N CYS A 457 -13.42 -24.49 6.73
CA CYS A 457 -14.60 -23.85 7.32
C CYS A 457 -14.75 -24.31 8.77
N THR A 458 -15.13 -23.39 9.65
CA THR A 458 -15.42 -23.68 11.05
C THR A 458 -16.88 -23.45 11.36
N ASP A 459 -17.42 -24.22 12.30
CA ASP A 459 -18.85 -24.20 12.66
C ASP A 459 -19.28 -22.88 13.34
N ASP A 460 -18.33 -22.11 13.86
CA ASP A 460 -18.54 -20.79 14.47
C ASP A 460 -18.45 -19.64 13.44
N GLY A 461 -18.48 -19.95 12.15
CA GLY A 461 -18.71 -18.97 11.09
C GLY A 461 -17.44 -18.29 10.59
N TRP A 462 -16.27 -18.91 10.71
CA TRP A 462 -15.04 -18.47 10.06
C TRP A 462 -14.66 -19.40 8.91
N MET A 463 -14.03 -18.82 7.89
CA MET A 463 -13.49 -19.55 6.76
C MET A 463 -12.05 -19.15 6.52
N LEU A 464 -11.24 -20.14 6.19
CA LEU A 464 -9.89 -19.94 5.65
C LEU A 464 -9.99 -20.05 4.13
N GLY A 465 -9.46 -19.06 3.43
CA GLY A 465 -9.41 -19.12 1.98
C GLY A 465 -8.17 -18.45 1.37
N GLU A 466 -8.08 -18.60 0.06
CA GLU A 466 -7.06 -18.03 -0.81
C GLU A 466 -7.74 -17.14 -1.85
N ARG A 467 -7.38 -15.86 -1.89
CA ARG A 467 -7.91 -14.93 -2.86
C ARG A 467 -7.32 -15.18 -4.24
N LEU A 468 -8.18 -15.29 -5.24
CA LEU A 468 -7.83 -15.82 -6.56
C LEU A 468 -6.97 -14.87 -7.39
N HIS A 469 -7.02 -13.56 -7.16
CA HIS A 469 -6.34 -12.58 -8.02
C HIS A 469 -4.87 -12.34 -7.66
N ASP A 470 -4.49 -12.55 -6.39
CA ASP A 470 -3.13 -12.31 -5.86
C ASP A 470 -2.56 -13.51 -5.08
N GLY A 471 -3.36 -14.52 -4.75
CA GLY A 471 -2.96 -15.70 -4.00
C GLY A 471 -2.80 -15.46 -2.50
N GLU A 472 -3.25 -14.31 -1.97
CA GLU A 472 -3.19 -14.04 -0.54
C GLU A 472 -4.12 -14.97 0.25
N ARG A 473 -3.66 -15.42 1.42
CA ARG A 473 -4.37 -16.39 2.27
C ARG A 473 -4.60 -15.85 3.66
N GLY A 474 -5.77 -16.13 4.22
CA GLY A 474 -6.06 -15.83 5.61
C GLY A 474 -7.52 -16.15 5.96
N TRP A 475 -7.87 -15.83 7.21
CA TRP A 475 -9.21 -16.09 7.75
C TRP A 475 -10.17 -14.92 7.51
N PHE A 476 -11.42 -15.20 7.18
CA PHE A 476 -12.47 -14.20 6.99
C PHE A 476 -13.83 -14.74 7.42
N PRO A 477 -14.77 -13.88 7.85
CA PRO A 477 -16.03 -14.33 8.42
C PRO A 477 -17.02 -14.78 7.34
N ILE A 478 -17.82 -15.82 7.60
CA ILE A 478 -18.78 -16.35 6.61
C ILE A 478 -19.84 -15.34 6.18
N ARG A 479 -20.16 -14.38 7.05
CA ARG A 479 -21.20 -13.37 6.80
C ARG A 479 -20.89 -12.43 5.64
N VAL A 480 -19.61 -12.28 5.27
CA VAL A 480 -19.20 -11.33 4.23
C VAL A 480 -19.08 -11.96 2.85
N VAL A 481 -19.41 -13.25 2.71
CA VAL A 481 -19.25 -13.98 1.46
C VAL A 481 -20.48 -14.84 1.13
N GLU A 482 -20.68 -15.12 -0.15
CA GLU A 482 -21.68 -16.05 -0.66
C GLU A 482 -21.02 -17.19 -1.45
N ARG A 483 -21.51 -18.43 -1.31
CA ARG A 483 -20.97 -19.58 -2.05
C ARG A 483 -21.33 -19.51 -3.53
N ILE A 484 -20.33 -19.63 -4.39
CA ILE A 484 -20.53 -19.77 -5.83
C ILE A 484 -21.02 -21.19 -6.11
N LYS A 485 -22.31 -21.35 -6.40
CA LYS A 485 -22.95 -22.67 -6.60
C LYS A 485 -22.64 -23.30 -7.96
N SER A 486 -22.47 -22.49 -9.01
CA SER A 486 -22.22 -22.98 -10.37
C SER A 486 -20.80 -23.49 -10.55
N ALA A 487 -20.65 -24.77 -10.91
CA ALA A 487 -19.36 -25.39 -11.21
C ALA A 487 -18.67 -24.75 -12.44
N GLU A 488 -19.45 -24.33 -13.43
CA GLU A 488 -18.94 -23.65 -14.63
C GLU A 488 -18.30 -22.31 -14.29
N VAL A 489 -18.95 -21.52 -13.42
CA VAL A 489 -18.41 -20.25 -12.93
C VAL A 489 -17.14 -20.48 -12.12
N ARG A 490 -17.11 -21.52 -11.26
CA ARG A 490 -15.91 -21.88 -10.50
C ARG A 490 -14.72 -22.21 -11.41
N ALA A 491 -14.97 -23.00 -12.46
CA ALA A 491 -13.94 -23.36 -13.44
C ALA A 491 -13.48 -22.15 -14.28
N GLN A 492 -14.39 -21.25 -14.65
CA GLN A 492 -14.06 -20.04 -15.41
C GLN A 492 -13.18 -19.09 -14.60
N ASN A 493 -13.50 -18.86 -13.32
CA ASN A 493 -12.67 -18.05 -12.42
C ASN A 493 -11.24 -18.58 -12.34
N LEU A 494 -11.09 -19.90 -12.17
CA LEU A 494 -9.78 -20.54 -12.09
C LEU A 494 -8.97 -20.35 -13.39
N LYS A 495 -9.64 -20.48 -14.54
CA LYS A 495 -9.02 -20.32 -15.86
C LYS A 495 -8.57 -18.88 -16.10
N GLU A 496 -9.37 -17.89 -15.71
CA GLU A 496 -9.02 -16.48 -15.83
C GLU A 496 -7.82 -16.12 -14.95
N CYS A 497 -7.78 -16.61 -13.71
CA CYS A 497 -6.65 -16.43 -12.82
C CYS A 497 -5.36 -17.05 -13.37
N GLN A 498 -5.43 -18.27 -13.91
CA GLN A 498 -4.28 -18.91 -14.56
C GLN A 498 -3.77 -18.10 -15.75
N ARG A 499 -4.68 -17.51 -16.55
CA ARG A 499 -4.33 -16.64 -17.67
C ARG A 499 -3.59 -15.38 -17.20
N ILE A 500 -4.09 -14.74 -16.15
CA ILE A 500 -3.48 -13.53 -15.55
C ILE A 500 -2.10 -13.86 -14.96
N GLN A 501 -1.98 -14.98 -14.25
CA GLN A 501 -0.72 -15.40 -13.62
C GLN A 501 0.35 -15.75 -14.66
N GLN A 502 -0.01 -16.46 -15.74
CA GLN A 502 0.88 -16.75 -16.86
C GLN A 502 1.33 -15.48 -17.59
N ALA A 503 0.45 -14.49 -17.75
CA ALA A 503 0.81 -13.19 -18.33
C ALA A 503 1.80 -12.41 -17.46
N GLN A 504 1.66 -12.48 -16.13
CA GLN A 504 2.58 -11.85 -15.18
C GLN A 504 3.93 -12.57 -15.07
N GLU A 505 3.94 -13.92 -15.12
CA GLU A 505 5.17 -14.72 -15.12
C GLU A 505 5.94 -14.58 -16.45
N GLY A 506 5.25 -14.47 -17.59
CA GLY A 506 5.88 -14.19 -18.89
C GLY A 506 6.59 -12.83 -18.93
N ALA A 507 6.05 -11.83 -18.24
CA ALA A 507 6.68 -10.51 -18.09
C ALA A 507 7.92 -10.53 -17.18
N GLN A 508 7.97 -11.41 -16.16
CA GLN A 508 9.14 -11.56 -15.28
C GLN A 508 10.21 -12.52 -15.84
N GLY A 509 9.80 -13.59 -16.54
CA GLY A 509 10.71 -14.55 -17.19
C GLY A 509 11.52 -13.94 -18.33
N SER A 510 10.96 -12.95 -19.02
CA SER A 510 11.65 -12.18 -20.06
C SER A 510 12.80 -11.31 -19.50
N ARG A 511 12.75 -10.93 -18.21
CA ARG A 511 13.85 -10.23 -17.52
C ARG A 511 14.98 -11.16 -17.05
N ALA A 512 14.72 -12.46 -16.88
CA ALA A 512 15.74 -13.43 -16.48
C ALA A 512 16.53 -13.98 -17.67
N ALA A 513 15.89 -14.14 -18.84
CA ALA A 513 16.53 -14.69 -20.04
C ALA A 513 17.58 -13.75 -20.68
N SER A 514 17.53 -12.43 -20.43
CA SER A 514 18.47 -11.46 -20.99
C SER A 514 19.82 -11.37 -20.25
N ARG A 515 19.96 -11.98 -19.06
CA ARG A 515 21.22 -12.02 -18.29
C ARG A 515 22.08 -13.29 -18.52
N GLY A 516 21.67 -14.17 -19.46
CA GLY A 516 22.29 -15.49 -19.65
C GLY A 516 23.14 -15.69 -20.91
N ARG A 517 23.42 -14.66 -21.73
CA ARG A 517 24.26 -14.83 -22.93
C ARG A 517 25.73 -14.52 -22.63
N ARG A 518 26.52 -15.56 -22.32
CA ARG A 518 27.99 -15.49 -22.33
C ARG A 518 28.47 -15.14 -23.76
N PRO A 519 29.40 -14.19 -23.95
CA PRO A 519 30.03 -13.99 -25.25
C PRO A 519 30.95 -15.17 -25.56
N ALA A 520 31.00 -15.56 -26.83
CA ALA A 520 31.85 -16.62 -27.35
C ALA A 520 33.35 -16.28 -27.13
N LYS A 521 34.12 -17.28 -26.72
CA LYS A 521 35.57 -17.19 -26.52
C LYS A 521 36.28 -16.95 -27.85
N SER A 522 37.05 -15.88 -27.94
CA SER A 522 38.15 -15.72 -28.92
C SER A 522 39.39 -16.52 -28.44
N PRO A 523 40.24 -17.01 -29.37
CA PRO A 523 41.32 -17.93 -29.05
C PRO A 523 42.50 -17.25 -28.34
N GLN A 524 43.07 -17.98 -27.38
CA GLN A 524 44.17 -17.56 -26.51
C GLN A 524 45.47 -17.31 -27.30
N TYR A 525 46.07 -16.15 -27.10
CA TYR A 525 47.45 -15.84 -27.46
C TYR A 525 48.30 -15.91 -26.17
N THR A 526 49.29 -16.78 -26.13
CA THR A 526 50.25 -16.92 -25.02
C THR A 526 51.48 -16.07 -25.27
N PRO A 527 51.92 -15.18 -24.35
CA PRO A 527 53.25 -14.61 -24.41
C PRO A 527 54.20 -15.37 -23.48
N THR A 528 55.25 -15.93 -24.08
CA THR A 528 56.47 -16.41 -23.42
C THR A 528 57.32 -15.22 -22.99
N TRP A 529 57.70 -15.17 -21.72
CA TRP A 529 58.74 -14.27 -21.22
C TRP A 529 60.10 -14.95 -21.35
N THR A 530 61.01 -14.31 -22.10
CA THR A 530 62.46 -14.57 -22.04
C THR A 530 63.18 -13.23 -22.01
N ASP A 531 64.02 -13.09 -20.98
CA ASP A 531 65.25 -12.31 -20.86
C ASP A 531 65.29 -10.84 -21.31
N LEU A 532 65.26 -9.93 -20.32
CA LEU A 532 66.42 -9.10 -19.90
C LEU A 532 66.05 -8.20 -18.71
#